data_AF-A0A6J6ZYL6-F1
#
_entry.id   AF-A0A6J6ZYL6-F1
#
_cell.length_a   1.000
_cell.length_b   1.000
_cell.length_c   1.000
_cell.angle_alpha   90.00
_cell.angle_beta   90.00
_cell.angle_gamma   90.00
#
_symmetry.space_group_name_H-M   'P 1'
#
loop_
_entity.id
_entity.type
_entity.pdbx_description
1 polymer ?
#
loop_
_entity_poly.entity_id
_entity_poly.type
_entity_poly.pdbx_seq_one_letter_code
_entity_poly.pdbx_strand_id
1 'polypeptide(L)' 'MDIDGFDISGIQKKKHGALKEAGAENLKRIHSFGSGKTPARILAFMESKTVWHSVGV' A
#
# COMPACT_ATOMS: atom_id res chain seq x y z
N MET A 1 -3.25 -7.62 12.59
CA MET A 1 -3.46 -7.67 11.13
C MET A 1 -2.16 -8.23 10.57
N ASP A 2 -2.17 -9.40 9.93
CA ASP A 2 -0.91 -10.09 9.60
C ASP A 2 -0.18 -9.48 8.42
N ILE A 3 -0.95 -8.94 7.45
CA ILE A 3 -0.45 -8.26 6.25
C ILE A 3 -1.32 -7.04 5.99
N ASP A 4 -0.68 -5.86 5.92
CA ASP A 4 -1.36 -4.56 5.78
C ASP A 4 -1.38 -4.05 4.32
N GLY A 5 -0.50 -4.58 3.46
CA GLY A 5 -0.53 -4.24 2.05
C GLY A 5 0.23 -5.19 1.13
N PHE A 6 -0.13 -5.16 -0.16
CA PHE A 6 0.45 -5.98 -1.22
C PHE A 6 0.95 -5.15 -2.39
N ASP A 7 2.12 -5.53 -2.90
CA ASP A 7 2.60 -5.15 -4.23
C ASP A 7 2.29 -6.28 -5.22
N ILE A 8 1.36 -6.03 -6.14
CA ILE A 8 0.91 -7.01 -7.13
C ILE A 8 1.55 -6.79 -8.52
N SER A 9 2.60 -5.98 -8.61
CA SER A 9 3.25 -5.64 -9.89
C SER A 9 3.82 -6.86 -10.63
N GLY A 10 4.23 -7.89 -9.88
CA GLY A 10 4.72 -9.15 -10.45
C GLY A 10 3.63 -10.14 -10.87
N ILE A 11 2.36 -9.81 -10.63
CA ILE A 11 1.22 -10.68 -10.93
C ILE A 11 0.64 -10.33 -12.30
N GLN A 12 0.21 -11.35 -13.05
CA GLN A 12 -0.52 -11.18 -14.31
C GLN A 12 -1.74 -10.26 -14.11
N LYS A 13 -1.89 -9.23 -14.95
CA LYS A 13 -2.97 -8.21 -14.86
C LYS A 13 -4.37 -8.80 -14.72
N LYS A 14 -4.66 -9.92 -15.41
CA LYS A 14 -5.97 -10.61 -15.31
C LYS A 14 -6.33 -11.11 -13.91
N LYS A 15 -5.35 -11.31 -13.02
CA LYS A 15 -5.56 -11.76 -11.64
C LYS A 15 -5.67 -10.59 -10.64
N HIS A 16 -5.46 -9.34 -11.08
CA HIS A 16 -5.49 -8.17 -10.19
C HIS A 16 -6.88 -7.94 -9.57
N GLY A 17 -7.96 -8.21 -10.32
CA GLY A 17 -9.33 -8.07 -9.83
C GLY A 17 -9.60 -8.98 -8.61
N ALA A 18 -9.38 -10.28 -8.78
CA ALA A 18 -9.56 -11.26 -7.71
C ALA A 18 -8.72 -10.97 -6.46
N LEU A 19 -7.49 -10.46 -6.62
CA LEU A 19 -6.66 -10.05 -5.48
C LEU A 19 -7.22 -8.84 -4.73
N LYS A 20 -7.78 -7.87 -5.47
CA LYS A 20 -8.43 -6.70 -4.86
C LYS A 20 -9.70 -7.08 -4.12
N GLU A 21 -10.51 -7.98 -4.69
CA GLU A 21 -11.71 -8.52 -4.04
C GLU A 21 -11.36 -9.26 -2.75
N ALA A 22 -10.37 -10.16 -2.78
CA ALA A 22 -9.92 -10.87 -1.57
C ALA A 22 -9.33 -9.94 -0.51
N GLY A 23 -8.64 -8.87 -0.91
CA GLY A 23 -8.11 -7.87 0.00
C GLY A 23 -9.17 -6.97 0.65
N ALA A 24 -10.38 -6.92 0.11
CA ALA A 24 -11.45 -6.05 0.58
C ALA A 24 -12.03 -6.50 1.93
N GLU A 25 -11.95 -7.79 2.28
CA GLU A 25 -12.44 -8.34 3.55
C GLU A 25 -11.89 -7.59 4.77
N ASN A 26 -10.62 -7.16 4.70
CA ASN A 26 -9.97 -6.38 5.75
C ASN A 26 -9.24 -5.15 5.19
N LEU A 27 -9.84 -4.55 4.15
CA LEU A 27 -9.45 -3.25 3.57
C LEU A 27 -7.94 -3.07 3.35
N LYS A 28 -7.29 -4.09 2.78
CA LYS A 28 -5.84 -4.08 2.57
C LYS A 28 -5.44 -3.08 1.50
N ARG A 29 -4.29 -2.44 1.68
CA ARG A 29 -3.69 -1.58 0.65
C ARG A 29 -3.12 -2.44 -0.47
N ILE A 30 -3.58 -2.25 -1.71
CA ILE A 30 -3.10 -3.06 -2.85
C ILE A 30 -2.64 -2.14 -3.97
N HIS A 31 -1.36 -2.23 -4.33
CA HIS A 31 -0.72 -1.39 -5.33
C HIS A 31 -0.09 -2.21 -6.46
N SER A 32 -0.09 -1.63 -7.66
CA SER A 32 0.75 -2.09 -8.78
C SER A 32 1.52 -0.91 -9.35
N PHE A 33 2.78 -1.12 -9.69
CA PHE A 33 3.70 -0.09 -10.16
C PHE A 33 4.17 -0.39 -11.58
N GLY A 34 4.48 0.65 -12.33
CA GLY A 34 5.17 0.54 -13.63
C GLY A 34 6.67 0.28 -13.47
N SER A 35 7.40 0.26 -14.59
CA SER A 35 8.85 0.02 -14.62
C SER A 35 9.70 1.21 -14.15
N GLY A 36 9.11 2.39 -13.99
CA GLY A 36 9.82 3.59 -13.53
C GLY A 36 10.27 3.48 -12.06
N LYS A 37 11.49 3.94 -11.78
CA LYS A 37 11.97 4.10 -10.40
C LYS A 37 11.40 5.39 -9.82
N THR A 38 10.56 5.27 -8.79
CA THR A 38 9.93 6.41 -8.10
C THR A 38 9.84 6.13 -6.60
N PRO A 39 10.00 7.16 -5.74
CA PRO A 39 9.73 7.03 -4.30
C PRO A 39 8.29 6.59 -3.97
N ALA A 40 7.35 6.76 -4.91
CA ALA A 40 5.95 6.39 -4.72
C ALA A 40 5.76 4.93 -4.31
N ARG A 41 6.64 4.02 -4.75
CA ARG A 41 6.59 2.61 -4.36
C ARG A 41 6.89 2.40 -2.88
N ILE A 42 7.81 3.16 -2.32
CA ILE A 42 8.12 3.11 -0.88
C ILE A 42 6.98 3.76 -0.09
N LEU A 43 6.55 4.95 -0.52
CA LEU A 43 5.51 5.72 0.16
C LEU A 43 4.17 4.95 0.26
N ALA A 44 3.84 4.12 -0.73
CA ALA A 44 2.63 3.29 -0.73
C ALA A 44 2.56 2.31 0.45
N PHE A 45 3.71 1.94 1.04
CA PHE A 45 3.79 1.02 2.18
C PHE A 45 4.24 1.70 3.48
N MET A 46 4.42 3.02 3.47
CA MET A 46 4.54 3.81 4.69
C MET A 46 3.16 4.24 5.20
N GLU A 47 3.08 4.63 6.47
CA GLU A 47 1.88 5.24 7.05
C GLU A 47 2.26 6.56 7.69
N SER A 48 1.48 7.61 7.43
CA SER A 48 1.65 8.88 8.11
C SER A 48 0.94 8.84 9.46
N LYS A 49 1.72 8.83 10.53
CA LYS A 49 1.21 9.03 11.88
C LYS A 49 1.51 10.44 12.33
N THR A 50 0.53 11.33 12.23
CA THR A 50 0.65 12.70 12.74
C THR A 50 0.49 12.67 14.27
N VAL A 51 1.52 13.10 15.00
CA VAL A 51 1.53 13.15 16.46
C VAL A 51 1.67 14.60 16.90
N TRP A 52 0.76 15.05 17.76
CA TRP A 52 0.83 16.37 18.37
C TRP A 52 1.58 16.28 19.68
N HIS A 53 2.59 17.13 19.86
CA HIS A 53 3.33 17.28 21.11
C HIS A 53 3.54 18.76 21.41
N SER A 54 3.69 19.10 22.69
CA SER A 54 4.06 20.46 23.07
C SER A 54 5.41 20.84 22.46
N VAL A 55 5.51 22.09 21.99
CA VAL A 55 6.75 22.74 21.59
C VAL A 55 6.86 24.02 22.43
N GLY A 56 8.03 24.25 23.03
CA GLY A 56 8.26 25.44 23.85
C GLY A 56 8.00 26.73 23.08
N VAL A 57 7.46 27.74 23.77
CA VAL A 57 7.24 29.10 23.24
C VAL A 57 8.56 29.85 23.19
#